data_AF-A0A6L8F1E2-F1
#
_entry.id   AF-A0A6L8F1E2-F1
#
_cell.length_a   1.000
_cell.length_b   1.000
_cell.length_c   1.000
_cell.angle_alpha   90.00
_cell.angle_beta   90.00
_cell.angle_gamma   90.00
#
_symmetry.space_group_name_H-M   'P 1'
#
loop_
_entity.id
_entity.type
_entity.pdbx_description
1 polymer ?
#
loop_
_entity_poly.entity_id
_entity_poly.type
_entity_poly.pdbx_seq_one_letter_code
_entity_poly.pdbx_strand_id
1 'polypeptide(L)'
;MRVQDIEPRFDDIEGRLTALEADQHTHGERQPDQIISTPQTSQRRATETGEAESPNEATFPSAQKADAHAGLKADIQADMKVYDAGVVGQALLHKVCIRDGNRDFCRSEEMEIETGDIKRVQPFKLTDAKYTVLTRDMLNRVLAETEVDKIEWQAEDYDCEDIARKFATRCCDLGINSVGRVLSASGEHAFNIAIIQDGASVDVVFIEPQTDQFVEPVSFKPGTEEHNNYNMYNASMIIS
;
A
#
# COMPACT_ATOMS: atom_id res chain seq x y z
N MET A 1 -2.33 -52.70 -22.43
CA MET A 1 -3.27 -51.98 -21.55
C MET A 1 -3.99 -50.97 -22.43
N ARG A 2 -5.32 -51.11 -22.61
CA ARG A 2 -6.12 -50.24 -23.49
C ARG A 2 -6.64 -49.06 -22.67
N VAL A 3 -6.41 -47.85 -23.15
CA VAL A 3 -7.01 -46.61 -22.62
C VAL A 3 -8.47 -46.63 -23.07
N GLN A 4 -9.40 -46.57 -22.11
CA GLN A 4 -10.82 -46.40 -22.38
C GLN A 4 -11.18 -44.94 -22.19
N ASP A 5 -11.89 -44.41 -23.17
CA ASP A 5 -12.42 -43.05 -23.25
C ASP A 5 -13.42 -42.78 -22.11
N ILE A 6 -13.24 -41.65 -21.42
CA ILE A 6 -14.18 -41.12 -20.44
C ILE A 6 -14.73 -39.82 -21.03
N GLU A 7 -15.98 -39.86 -21.51
CA GLU A 7 -16.73 -38.64 -21.82
C GLU A 7 -17.47 -38.14 -20.57
N PRO A 8 -17.37 -36.83 -20.23
CA PRO A 8 -18.16 -36.24 -19.15
C PRO A 8 -19.59 -35.93 -19.61
N ARG A 9 -20.58 -36.39 -18.83
CA ARG A 9 -22.00 -36.04 -18.98
C ARG A 9 -22.28 -34.66 -18.37
N PHE A 10 -22.88 -33.76 -19.14
CA PHE A 10 -23.11 -32.35 -18.82
C PHE A 10 -24.59 -32.01 -18.52
N ASP A 11 -25.40 -32.97 -18.05
CA ASP A 11 -26.87 -32.81 -18.05
C ASP A 11 -27.51 -32.34 -16.72
N ASP A 12 -26.79 -31.72 -15.77
CA ASP A 12 -27.38 -31.48 -14.42
C ASP A 12 -27.12 -30.10 -13.78
N ILE A 13 -26.89 -29.06 -14.57
CA ILE A 13 -26.64 -27.70 -14.04
C ILE A 13 -27.92 -26.85 -13.99
N GLU A 14 -28.90 -27.06 -14.87
CA GLU A 14 -30.09 -26.20 -14.95
C GLU A 14 -31.07 -26.37 -13.76
N GLY A 15 -31.02 -27.47 -13.02
CA GLY A 15 -31.89 -27.70 -11.87
C GLY A 15 -31.51 -26.97 -10.58
N ARG A 16 -30.30 -26.38 -10.49
CA ARG A 16 -29.77 -25.82 -9.24
C ARG A 16 -29.90 -24.29 -9.13
N LEU A 17 -30.24 -23.58 -10.21
CA LEU A 17 -30.42 -22.13 -10.17
C LEU A 17 -31.79 -21.70 -9.62
N THR A 18 -32.83 -22.52 -9.75
CA THR A 18 -34.20 -22.14 -9.35
C THR A 18 -34.45 -22.20 -7.84
N ALA A 19 -33.54 -22.77 -7.04
CA ALA A 19 -33.70 -22.91 -5.59
C ALA A 19 -33.11 -21.74 -4.77
N LEU A 20 -32.36 -20.82 -5.39
CA LEU A 20 -31.72 -19.70 -4.69
C LEU A 20 -32.51 -18.39 -4.75
N GLU A 21 -33.51 -18.28 -5.62
CA GLU A 21 -34.29 -17.04 -5.79
C GLU A 21 -35.51 -16.93 -4.85
N ALA A 22 -35.82 -17.98 -4.07
CA ALA A 22 -37.00 -18.00 -3.20
C ALA A 22 -36.76 -17.48 -1.76
N ASP A 23 -35.52 -17.15 -1.38
CA ASP A 23 -35.16 -16.88 0.03
C ASP A 23 -34.86 -15.39 0.35
N GLN A 24 -35.13 -14.46 -0.58
CA GLN A 24 -34.81 -13.03 -0.39
C GLN A 24 -35.97 -12.13 0.06
N HIS A 25 -37.11 -12.67 0.47
CA HIS A 25 -38.30 -11.87 0.81
C HIS A 25 -38.81 -12.04 2.24
N THR A 26 -37.96 -11.89 3.27
CA THR A 26 -38.45 -11.70 4.66
C THR A 26 -37.40 -11.06 5.58
N HIS A 27 -37.09 -9.76 5.43
CA HIS A 27 -36.50 -9.00 6.54
C HIS A 27 -37.20 -7.66 6.78
N GLY A 28 -37.67 -7.54 8.03
CA GLY A 28 -38.58 -6.54 8.54
C GLY A 28 -38.05 -5.12 8.55
N GLU A 29 -39.02 -4.21 8.49
CA GLU A 29 -38.90 -2.78 8.71
C GLU A 29 -38.12 -2.48 10.01
N ARG A 30 -36.96 -1.82 9.89
CA ARG A 30 -36.30 -1.15 11.00
C ARG A 30 -36.87 0.26 11.15
N GLN A 31 -37.23 0.61 12.37
CA GLN A 31 -37.67 1.96 12.74
C GLN A 31 -36.51 2.97 12.63
N PRO A 32 -36.79 4.24 12.32
CA PRO A 32 -35.77 5.27 12.20
C PRO A 32 -35.22 5.66 13.58
N ASP A 33 -33.91 5.53 13.74
CA ASP A 33 -33.18 6.00 14.91
C ASP A 33 -33.17 7.53 14.99
N GLN A 34 -33.30 8.01 16.22
CA GLN A 34 -33.37 9.43 16.58
C GLN A 34 -32.01 10.10 16.37
N ILE A 35 -32.02 11.21 15.60
CA ILE A 35 -30.87 12.07 15.34
C ILE A 35 -30.50 12.81 16.64
N ILE A 36 -29.39 12.42 17.26
CA ILE A 36 -28.77 13.16 18.36
C ILE A 36 -27.88 14.25 17.76
N SER A 37 -28.37 15.49 17.81
CA SER A 37 -27.63 16.70 17.44
C SER A 37 -26.49 16.94 18.43
N THR A 38 -25.24 16.79 17.99
CA THR A 38 -24.07 17.29 18.73
C THR A 38 -23.86 18.79 18.45
N PRO A 39 -23.60 19.62 19.46
CA PRO A 39 -23.34 21.04 19.25
C PRO A 39 -21.93 21.29 18.72
N GLN A 40 -21.86 21.96 17.56
CA GLN A 40 -20.66 22.61 17.06
C GLN A 40 -20.20 23.66 18.07
N THR A 41 -19.00 23.49 18.63
CA THR A 41 -18.33 24.56 19.37
C THR A 41 -17.14 25.04 18.56
N SER A 42 -17.42 25.99 17.67
CA SER A 42 -16.41 26.86 17.09
C SER A 42 -16.02 27.91 18.12
N GLN A 43 -14.84 27.76 18.74
CA GLN A 43 -14.18 28.87 19.43
C GLN A 43 -12.91 29.23 18.70
N ARG A 44 -13.00 30.33 17.94
CA ARG A 44 -11.86 31.15 17.54
C ARG A 44 -11.22 31.72 18.81
N ARG A 45 -9.91 31.58 18.96
CA ARG A 45 -9.13 32.43 19.86
C ARG A 45 -7.98 33.06 19.11
N ALA A 46 -7.83 34.36 19.37
CA ALA A 46 -6.95 35.28 18.69
C ALA A 46 -5.49 35.12 19.15
N THR A 47 -4.59 35.31 18.19
CA THR A 47 -3.26 35.95 18.27
C THR A 47 -2.58 36.04 19.65
N GLU A 48 -1.51 35.26 19.80
CA GLU A 48 -0.32 35.69 20.51
C GLU A 48 0.89 35.51 19.57
N THR A 49 1.48 36.64 19.17
CA THR A 49 2.77 36.70 18.48
C THR A 49 3.87 36.37 19.49
N GLY A 50 4.17 35.08 19.65
CA GLY A 50 5.38 34.60 20.30
C GLY A 50 6.51 34.50 19.29
N GLU A 51 7.66 35.06 19.62
CA GLU A 51 8.90 34.95 18.85
C GLU A 51 9.22 33.48 18.62
N ALA A 52 9.40 33.09 17.35
CA ALA A 52 9.77 31.74 16.96
C ALA A 52 11.19 31.44 17.45
N GLU A 53 11.29 30.77 18.59
CA GLU A 53 12.50 30.03 18.95
C GLU A 53 12.72 28.97 17.88
N SER A 54 13.88 29.06 17.21
CA SER A 54 14.35 28.11 16.22
C SER A 54 14.14 26.68 16.72
N PRO A 55 13.55 25.77 15.94
CA PRO A 55 13.34 24.40 16.37
C PRO A 55 14.70 23.80 16.75
N ASN A 56 14.78 23.37 18.01
CA ASN A 56 15.91 22.67 18.58
C ASN A 56 16.41 21.61 17.59
N GLU A 57 17.68 21.72 17.18
CA GLU A 57 18.41 20.60 16.61
C GLU A 57 18.24 19.41 17.57
N ALA A 58 17.49 18.41 17.11
CA ALA A 58 17.21 17.21 17.89
C ALA A 58 18.53 16.63 18.41
N THR A 59 18.69 16.69 19.72
CA THR A 59 19.84 16.15 20.45
C THR A 59 20.10 14.73 19.96
N PHE A 60 21.27 14.50 19.38
CA PHE A 60 21.67 13.22 18.83
C PHE A 60 21.42 12.08 19.83
N PRO A 61 20.98 10.90 19.35
CA PRO A 61 20.52 9.84 20.21
C PRO A 61 21.64 9.34 21.14
N SER A 62 21.26 9.00 22.38
CA SER A 62 22.14 8.40 23.38
C SER A 62 22.77 7.10 22.84
N ALA A 63 23.98 6.78 23.30
CA ALA A 63 24.76 5.62 22.85
C ALA A 63 23.98 4.28 22.83
N GLN A 64 22.94 4.13 23.66
CA GLN A 64 22.07 2.96 23.68
C GLN A 64 21.28 2.73 22.38
N LYS A 65 20.89 3.79 21.65
CA LYS A 65 20.21 3.64 20.35
C LYS A 65 21.17 3.24 19.23
N ALA A 66 22.45 3.62 19.33
CA ALA A 66 23.45 3.23 18.32
C ALA A 66 23.68 1.70 18.33
N ASP A 67 23.67 1.08 19.52
CA ASP A 67 23.86 -0.37 19.67
C ASP A 67 22.65 -1.16 19.14
N ALA A 68 21.42 -0.69 19.39
CA ALA A 68 20.20 -1.31 18.85
C ALA A 68 20.19 -1.31 17.30
N HIS A 69 20.59 -0.18 16.71
CA HIS A 69 20.64 -0.02 15.26
C HIS A 69 21.70 -0.93 14.59
N ALA A 70 22.82 -1.18 15.26
CA ALA A 70 23.84 -2.12 14.79
C ALA A 70 23.31 -3.56 14.77
N GLY A 71 22.54 -3.95 15.80
CA GLY A 71 21.89 -5.26 15.86
C GLY A 71 20.87 -5.46 14.73
N LEU A 72 20.00 -4.47 14.50
CA LEU A 72 19.02 -4.55 13.43
C LEU A 72 19.68 -4.70 12.04
N LYS A 73 20.76 -3.95 11.78
CA LYS A 73 21.46 -4.04 10.49
C LYS A 73 22.07 -5.42 10.23
N ALA A 74 22.62 -6.06 11.27
CA ALA A 74 23.14 -7.42 11.16
C ALA A 74 22.01 -8.43 10.87
N ASP A 75 20.86 -8.26 11.54
CA ASP A 75 19.69 -9.12 11.33
C ASP A 75 19.11 -8.96 9.91
N ILE A 76 19.02 -7.72 9.41
CA ILE A 76 18.65 -7.43 8.02
C ILE A 76 19.59 -8.14 7.04
N GLN A 77 20.90 -8.09 7.29
CA GLN A 77 21.89 -8.78 6.46
C GLN A 77 21.72 -10.30 6.45
N ALA A 78 21.25 -10.88 7.55
CA ALA A 78 21.01 -12.31 7.67
C ALA A 78 19.68 -12.74 6.99
N ASP A 79 18.65 -11.89 7.01
CA ASP A 79 17.33 -12.18 6.44
C ASP A 79 17.23 -11.88 4.94
N MET A 80 17.95 -10.85 4.47
CA MET A 80 17.72 -10.32 3.13
C MET A 80 17.97 -11.31 1.99
N LYS A 81 17.18 -11.15 0.93
CA LYS A 81 17.47 -11.72 -0.38
C LYS A 81 17.56 -10.62 -1.43
N VAL A 82 18.35 -10.87 -2.46
CA VAL A 82 18.53 -9.93 -3.57
C VAL A 82 17.82 -10.47 -4.80
N TYR A 83 16.93 -9.67 -5.38
CA TYR A 83 16.21 -9.99 -6.61
C TYR A 83 16.55 -8.98 -7.71
N ASP A 84 16.56 -9.43 -8.96
CA ASP A 84 16.73 -8.53 -10.10
C ASP A 84 15.47 -7.69 -10.35
N ALA A 85 15.65 -6.50 -10.92
CA ALA A 85 14.58 -5.55 -11.22
C ALA A 85 13.42 -6.17 -12.04
N GLY A 86 13.70 -7.15 -12.90
CA GLY A 86 12.67 -7.85 -13.67
C GLY A 86 11.67 -8.63 -12.79
N VAL A 87 12.17 -9.32 -11.75
CA VAL A 87 11.32 -10.07 -10.81
C VAL A 87 10.48 -9.12 -9.96
N VAL A 88 11.10 -8.04 -9.47
CA VAL A 88 10.41 -6.99 -8.72
C VAL A 88 9.33 -6.31 -9.56
N GLY A 89 9.66 -5.94 -10.80
CA GLY A 89 8.71 -5.35 -11.74
C GLY A 89 7.51 -6.25 -12.02
N GLN A 90 7.73 -7.56 -12.16
CA GLN A 90 6.63 -8.53 -12.33
C GLN A 90 5.73 -8.62 -11.09
N ALA A 91 6.30 -8.65 -9.89
CA ALA A 91 5.53 -8.66 -8.64
C ALA A 91 4.66 -7.40 -8.50
N LEU A 92 5.22 -6.24 -8.84
CA LEU A 92 4.50 -4.96 -8.86
C LEU A 92 3.34 -4.96 -9.86
N LEU A 93 3.58 -5.38 -11.10
CA LEU A 93 2.53 -5.47 -12.12
C LEU A 93 1.40 -6.40 -11.67
N HIS A 94 1.74 -7.57 -11.13
CA HIS A 94 0.75 -8.54 -10.68
C HIS A 94 -0.13 -7.99 -9.56
N LYS A 95 0.46 -7.31 -8.55
CA LYS A 95 -0.32 -6.75 -7.44
C LYS A 95 -1.22 -5.59 -7.88
N VAL A 96 -0.72 -4.72 -8.75
CA VAL A 96 -1.45 -3.53 -9.21
C VAL A 96 -2.57 -3.92 -10.18
N CYS A 97 -2.34 -4.87 -11.10
CA CYS A 97 -3.36 -5.31 -12.07
C CYS A 97 -4.56 -6.04 -11.46
N ILE A 98 -4.36 -6.88 -10.44
CA ILE A 98 -5.41 -7.79 -9.95
C ILE A 98 -6.58 -7.06 -9.30
N ARG A 99 -6.39 -5.81 -8.86
CA ARG A 99 -7.42 -5.06 -8.13
C ARG A 99 -8.37 -4.25 -9.00
N ASP A 100 -8.16 -4.22 -10.31
CA ASP A 100 -9.02 -3.51 -11.25
C ASP A 100 -10.31 -4.26 -11.63
N GLY A 101 -10.61 -5.39 -10.98
CA GLY A 101 -11.94 -6.00 -10.81
C GLY A 101 -12.78 -6.33 -12.05
N ASN A 102 -12.39 -5.93 -13.26
CA ASN A 102 -13.25 -6.03 -14.43
C ASN A 102 -12.57 -5.96 -15.80
N ARG A 103 -11.24 -5.90 -15.92
CA ARG A 103 -10.54 -6.10 -17.21
C ARG A 103 -9.17 -6.73 -17.01
N ASP A 104 -8.89 -7.73 -17.84
CA ASP A 104 -7.59 -8.36 -18.08
C ASP A 104 -6.53 -7.35 -18.61
N PHE A 105 -6.18 -6.33 -17.84
CA PHE A 105 -5.16 -5.34 -18.25
C PHE A 105 -3.72 -5.86 -18.11
N CYS A 106 -3.56 -7.13 -17.75
CA CYS A 106 -2.27 -7.76 -17.48
C CYS A 106 -1.87 -8.78 -18.55
N ARG A 107 -2.07 -8.47 -19.83
CA ARG A 107 -1.34 -9.12 -20.92
C ARG A 107 -0.26 -8.19 -21.46
N SER A 108 0.91 -8.29 -20.82
CA SER A 108 2.17 -8.01 -21.49
C SER A 108 2.29 -8.99 -22.67
N GLU A 109 2.02 -8.54 -23.90
CA GLU A 109 2.96 -8.67 -25.04
C GLU A 109 2.42 -8.09 -26.35
N GLU A 110 1.12 -7.99 -26.59
CA GLU A 110 0.60 -7.35 -27.81
C GLU A 110 -0.67 -6.55 -27.51
N MET A 111 -0.51 -5.23 -27.37
CA MET A 111 -1.63 -4.30 -27.44
C MET A 111 -1.37 -3.44 -28.67
N GLU A 112 -1.93 -3.84 -29.81
CA GLU A 112 -1.99 -2.98 -31.00
C GLU A 112 -2.83 -1.75 -30.65
N ILE A 113 -2.18 -0.59 -30.79
CA ILE A 113 -2.75 0.72 -30.52
C ILE A 113 -3.44 1.18 -31.79
N GLU A 114 -4.76 0.95 -31.90
CA GLU A 114 -5.56 1.71 -32.85
C GLU A 114 -5.96 3.05 -32.24
N THR A 115 -5.24 4.09 -32.68
CA THR A 115 -5.63 5.51 -32.73
C THR A 115 -6.00 6.21 -31.42
N GLY A 116 -5.04 7.01 -30.92
CA GLY A 116 -5.34 8.29 -30.26
C GLY A 116 -5.04 8.37 -28.76
N ASP A 117 -3.78 8.66 -28.43
CA ASP A 117 -3.35 9.35 -27.20
C ASP A 117 -3.66 8.73 -25.82
N ILE A 118 -3.43 7.43 -25.64
CA ILE A 118 -3.16 6.91 -24.29
C ILE A 118 -1.65 7.04 -24.05
N LYS A 119 -1.23 8.12 -23.38
CA LYS A 119 0.13 8.21 -22.82
C LYS A 119 0.32 7.00 -21.91
N ARG A 120 1.24 6.09 -22.27
CA ARG A 120 1.73 5.03 -21.38
C ARG A 120 2.20 5.69 -20.08
N VAL A 121 1.37 5.69 -19.06
CA VAL A 121 1.83 5.94 -17.69
C VAL A 121 2.58 4.67 -17.32
N GLN A 122 3.93 4.72 -17.29
CA GLN A 122 4.66 3.66 -16.59
C GLN A 122 4.29 3.82 -15.11
N PRO A 123 3.57 2.86 -14.51
CA PRO A 123 3.01 3.05 -13.17
C PRO A 123 4.08 2.97 -12.07
N PHE A 124 5.35 2.70 -12.41
CA PHE A 124 6.45 2.67 -11.47
C PHE A 124 7.78 2.91 -12.20
N LYS A 125 8.74 3.54 -11.50
CA LYS A 125 10.12 3.71 -11.96
C LYS A 125 11.05 2.96 -11.00
N LEU A 126 11.56 1.83 -11.46
CA LEU A 126 12.65 1.12 -10.78
C LEU A 126 13.96 1.88 -11.02
N THR A 127 14.63 2.32 -9.96
CA THR A 127 15.90 3.07 -10.07
C THR A 127 17.14 2.20 -9.99
N ASP A 128 16.99 0.92 -9.63
CA ASP A 128 18.09 0.01 -9.36
C ASP A 128 17.98 -1.27 -10.18
N ALA A 129 19.12 -1.90 -10.44
CA ALA A 129 19.16 -3.19 -11.14
C ALA A 129 18.79 -4.36 -10.22
N LYS A 130 19.02 -4.20 -8.90
CA LYS A 130 18.87 -5.24 -7.89
C LYS A 130 18.26 -4.66 -6.61
N TYR A 131 17.44 -5.47 -5.97
CA TYR A 131 16.60 -5.07 -4.86
C TYR A 131 16.77 -6.01 -3.66
N THR A 132 17.11 -5.44 -2.51
CA THR A 132 17.19 -6.08 -1.21
C THR A 132 15.79 -6.25 -0.63
N VAL A 133 15.25 -7.45 -0.73
CA VAL A 133 13.90 -7.82 -0.29
C VAL A 133 13.97 -8.54 1.05
N LEU A 134 13.09 -8.15 1.96
CA LEU A 134 13.00 -8.69 3.33
C LEU A 134 11.78 -9.58 3.50
N THR A 135 11.78 -10.42 4.53
CA THR A 135 10.55 -11.06 5.00
C THR A 135 9.60 -10.04 5.64
N ARG A 136 8.30 -10.38 5.71
CA ARG A 136 7.31 -9.54 6.40
C ARG A 136 7.69 -9.29 7.87
N ASP A 137 8.19 -10.31 8.56
CA ASP A 137 8.58 -10.22 9.96
C ASP A 137 9.77 -9.26 10.14
N MET A 138 10.77 -9.32 9.27
CA MET A 138 11.89 -8.38 9.32
C MET A 138 11.44 -6.95 9.00
N LEU A 139 10.55 -6.77 8.02
CA LEU A 139 10.02 -5.45 7.69
C LEU A 139 9.20 -4.84 8.84
N ASN A 140 8.43 -5.65 9.58
CA ASN A 140 7.77 -5.23 10.82
C ASN A 140 8.76 -4.72 11.88
N ARG A 141 9.90 -5.41 12.03
CA ARG A 141 10.95 -4.96 12.95
C ARG A 141 11.59 -3.65 12.50
N VAL A 142 11.78 -3.47 11.20
CA VAL A 142 12.25 -2.21 10.62
C VAL A 142 11.29 -1.09 10.96
N LEU A 143 9.98 -1.25 10.68
CA LEU A 143 8.96 -0.26 11.02
C LEU A 143 9.06 0.19 12.48
N ALA A 144 9.01 -0.77 13.41
CA ALA A 144 9.07 -0.50 14.85
C ALA A 144 10.36 0.23 15.29
N GLU A 145 11.50 -0.02 14.65
CA GLU A 145 12.77 0.63 14.99
C GLU A 145 12.91 2.02 14.34
N THR A 146 12.24 2.28 13.21
CA THR A 146 12.32 3.59 12.55
C THR A 146 11.64 4.71 13.34
N GLU A 147 10.73 4.36 14.25
CA GLU A 147 9.95 5.27 15.10
C GLU A 147 9.22 6.37 14.30
N VAL A 148 8.88 6.09 13.03
CA VAL A 148 8.20 7.05 12.15
C VAL A 148 6.75 7.28 12.61
N ASP A 149 6.14 6.29 13.24
CA ASP A 149 4.85 6.33 13.93
C ASP A 149 4.80 7.38 15.06
N LYS A 150 5.95 7.73 15.63
CA LYS A 150 6.06 8.72 16.72
C LYS A 150 6.13 10.16 16.24
N ILE A 151 6.21 10.39 14.94
CA ILE A 151 6.28 11.73 14.38
C ILE A 151 4.87 12.33 14.36
N GLU A 152 4.71 13.46 15.04
CA GLU A 152 3.44 14.19 15.06
C GLU A 152 3.15 14.77 13.68
N TRP A 153 1.97 14.47 13.15
CA TRP A 153 1.50 15.02 11.89
C TRP A 153 1.19 16.51 12.05
N GLN A 154 1.67 17.31 11.10
CA GLN A 154 1.41 18.74 11.02
C GLN A 154 0.90 19.06 9.61
N ALA A 155 -0.33 19.56 9.51
CA ALA A 155 -0.93 19.93 8.23
C ALA A 155 0.00 20.88 7.46
N GLU A 156 0.27 20.59 6.19
CA GLU A 156 1.07 21.41 5.25
C GLU A 156 2.56 21.57 5.58
N ASP A 157 2.98 21.36 6.85
CA ASP A 157 4.36 21.52 7.31
C ASP A 157 5.12 20.19 7.42
N TYR A 158 4.45 19.15 7.91
CA TYR A 158 5.00 17.79 8.05
C TYR A 158 3.89 16.76 7.95
N ASP A 159 3.47 16.49 6.72
CA ASP A 159 2.29 15.67 6.46
C ASP A 159 2.64 14.22 6.07
N CYS A 160 1.67 13.49 5.51
CA CYS A 160 1.87 12.11 5.08
C CYS A 160 2.98 11.95 4.03
N GLU A 161 3.25 12.94 3.18
CA GLU A 161 4.34 12.87 2.20
C GLU A 161 5.70 12.87 2.89
N ASP A 162 5.86 13.70 3.91
CA ASP A 162 7.09 13.81 4.69
C ASP A 162 7.39 12.54 5.48
N ILE A 163 6.36 11.98 6.10
CA ILE A 163 6.43 10.73 6.87
C ILE A 163 6.80 9.57 5.94
N ALA A 164 6.10 9.42 4.80
CA ALA A 164 6.39 8.36 3.85
C ALA A 164 7.81 8.46 3.23
N ARG A 165 8.26 9.70 2.99
CA ARG A 165 9.65 9.97 2.57
C ARG A 165 10.64 9.61 3.67
N LYS A 166 10.35 9.99 4.92
CA LYS A 166 11.22 9.72 6.07
C LYS A 166 11.43 8.22 6.26
N PHE A 167 10.35 7.43 6.19
CA PHE A 167 10.42 5.97 6.30
C PHE A 167 11.31 5.36 5.20
N ALA A 168 11.07 5.73 3.93
CA ALA A 168 11.90 5.25 2.81
C ALA A 168 13.39 5.60 2.99
N THR A 169 13.71 6.82 3.44
CA THR A 169 15.10 7.22 3.74
C THR A 169 15.71 6.35 4.86
N ARG A 170 14.96 6.04 5.92
CA ARG A 170 15.44 5.15 6.99
C ARG A 170 15.71 3.73 6.48
N CYS A 171 14.84 3.21 5.61
CA CYS A 171 15.09 1.92 4.95
C CYS A 171 16.39 1.96 4.11
N CYS A 172 16.62 3.04 3.37
CA CYS A 172 17.85 3.24 2.61
C CYS A 172 19.10 3.26 3.51
N ASP A 173 19.05 3.94 4.66
CA ASP A 173 20.16 3.97 5.66
C ASP A 173 20.51 2.56 6.18
N LEU A 174 19.50 1.69 6.24
CA LEU A 174 19.61 0.28 6.63
C LEU A 174 20.07 -0.63 5.46
N GLY A 175 20.22 -0.09 4.24
CA GLY A 175 20.59 -0.85 3.05
C GLY A 175 19.42 -1.59 2.39
N ILE A 176 18.19 -1.18 2.70
CA ILE A 176 16.96 -1.71 2.11
C ILE A 176 16.52 -0.76 1.01
N ASN A 177 16.65 -1.20 -0.24
CA ASN A 177 16.22 -0.44 -1.40
C ASN A 177 14.95 -1.01 -2.04
N SER A 178 14.18 -1.86 -1.35
CA SER A 178 12.92 -2.44 -1.85
C SER A 178 11.66 -1.73 -1.35
N VAL A 179 11.83 -0.59 -0.68
CA VAL A 179 10.74 0.24 -0.15
C VAL A 179 10.62 1.49 -1.00
N GLY A 180 9.45 1.70 -1.58
CA GLY A 180 9.12 2.88 -2.37
C GLY A 180 8.11 3.77 -1.67
N ARG A 181 8.03 5.01 -2.13
CA ARG A 181 6.94 5.94 -1.79
C ARG A 181 5.88 5.91 -2.88
N VAL A 182 4.61 5.99 -2.48
CA VAL A 182 3.46 6.14 -3.38
C VAL A 182 2.75 7.44 -3.05
N LEU A 183 2.46 8.22 -4.08
CA LEU A 183 1.56 9.37 -4.01
C LEU A 183 0.23 8.96 -4.64
N SER A 184 -0.87 9.18 -3.94
CA SER A 184 -2.21 9.02 -4.50
C SER A 184 -2.42 9.98 -5.68
N ALA A 185 -3.25 9.61 -6.66
CA ALA A 185 -3.50 10.50 -7.80
C ALA A 185 -4.22 11.81 -7.43
N SER A 186 -4.94 11.85 -6.30
CA SER A 186 -5.51 13.10 -5.79
C SER A 186 -4.45 14.02 -5.17
N GLY A 187 -3.26 13.48 -4.84
CA GLY A 187 -2.21 14.18 -4.10
C GLY A 187 -2.56 14.39 -2.62
N GLU A 188 -3.68 13.87 -2.14
CA GLU A 188 -4.17 14.09 -0.77
C GLU A 188 -3.53 13.14 0.25
N HIS A 189 -2.86 12.10 -0.22
CA HIS A 189 -2.25 11.11 0.65
C HIS A 189 -1.02 10.47 0.01
N ALA A 190 -0.07 10.12 0.87
CA ALA A 190 1.16 9.44 0.54
C ALA A 190 1.40 8.31 1.53
N PHE A 191 1.84 7.16 1.03
CA PHE A 191 2.13 5.96 1.81
C PHE A 191 3.35 5.25 1.25
N ASN A 192 3.77 4.16 1.87
CA ASN A 192 4.87 3.34 1.37
C ASN A 192 4.37 2.03 0.78
N ILE A 193 5.18 1.49 -0.10
CA ILE A 193 5.00 0.19 -0.72
C ILE A 193 6.31 -0.56 -0.57
N ALA A 194 6.25 -1.83 -0.23
CA ALA A 194 7.44 -2.65 -0.07
C ALA A 194 7.30 -3.96 -0.84
N ILE A 195 8.41 -4.37 -1.43
CA ILE A 195 8.56 -5.72 -1.94
C ILE A 195 9.02 -6.58 -0.77
N ILE A 196 8.27 -7.65 -0.51
CA ILE A 196 8.59 -8.62 0.55
C ILE A 196 8.76 -10.00 -0.03
N GLN A 197 9.51 -10.82 0.71
CA GLN A 197 9.56 -12.25 0.51
C GLN A 197 8.50 -12.91 1.39
N ASP A 198 7.62 -13.70 0.76
CA ASP A 198 6.68 -14.57 1.44
C ASP A 198 6.95 -16.02 1.03
N GLY A 199 7.62 -16.76 1.92
CA GLY A 199 8.11 -18.11 1.65
C GLY A 199 9.09 -18.15 0.47
N ALA A 200 8.70 -18.82 -0.61
CA ALA A 200 9.46 -18.93 -1.86
C ALA A 200 9.06 -17.90 -2.92
N SER A 201 8.09 -17.02 -2.61
CA SER A 201 7.53 -16.03 -3.53
C SER A 201 7.91 -14.61 -3.13
N VAL A 202 7.75 -13.69 -4.07
CA VAL A 202 7.86 -12.25 -3.85
C VAL A 202 6.46 -11.66 -3.92
N ASP A 203 6.06 -10.92 -2.89
CA ASP A 203 4.78 -10.20 -2.83
C ASP A 203 5.04 -8.71 -2.61
N VAL A 204 3.98 -7.93 -2.78
CA VAL A 204 3.97 -6.49 -2.60
C VAL A 204 2.99 -6.15 -1.49
N VAL A 205 3.44 -5.35 -0.53
CA VAL A 205 2.62 -4.85 0.58
C VAL A 205 2.60 -3.34 0.59
N PHE A 206 1.52 -2.79 1.13
CA PHE A 206 1.35 -1.36 1.32
C PHE A 206 1.44 -1.06 2.80
N ILE A 207 2.05 0.07 3.14
CA ILE A 207 2.45 0.42 4.50
C ILE A 207 1.95 1.82 4.77
N GLU A 208 1.17 1.96 5.84
CA GLU A 208 0.86 3.25 6.47
C GLU A 208 1.89 3.52 7.57
N PRO A 209 2.98 4.25 7.28
CA PRO A 209 4.07 4.47 8.23
C PRO A 209 3.64 5.31 9.45
N GLN A 210 2.52 6.03 9.40
CA GLN A 210 2.00 6.78 10.56
C GLN A 210 1.46 5.86 11.66
N THR A 211 1.13 4.61 11.33
CA THR A 211 0.46 3.68 12.25
C THR A 211 1.16 2.32 12.35
N ASP A 212 2.29 2.14 11.67
CA ASP A 212 2.99 0.86 11.50
C ASP A 212 2.09 -0.28 10.97
N GLN A 213 1.10 0.06 10.13
CA GLN A 213 0.15 -0.92 9.61
C GLN A 213 0.46 -1.30 8.17
N PHE A 214 0.39 -2.60 7.88
CA PHE A 214 0.17 -3.04 6.50
C PHE A 214 -1.28 -2.78 6.14
N VAL A 215 -1.48 -1.93 5.14
CA VAL A 215 -2.80 -1.61 4.64
C VAL A 215 -3.08 -2.42 3.39
N GLU A 216 -4.33 -2.80 3.21
CA GLU A 216 -4.79 -3.18 1.89
C GLU A 216 -4.98 -1.90 1.09
N PRO A 217 -4.57 -1.81 -0.20
CA PRO A 217 -4.96 -0.68 -1.00
C PRO A 217 -6.47 -0.57 -0.92
N VAL A 218 -6.99 0.63 -0.72
CA VAL A 218 -8.44 0.80 -0.66
C VAL A 218 -8.93 0.55 -2.08
N SER A 219 -9.64 -0.56 -2.31
CA SER A 219 -10.18 -0.84 -3.63
C SER A 219 -11.19 0.24 -3.96
N PHE A 220 -10.95 0.95 -5.06
CA PHE A 220 -11.92 1.86 -5.63
C PHE A 220 -13.22 1.07 -5.85
N LYS A 221 -14.26 1.38 -5.07
CA LYS A 221 -15.61 0.89 -5.36
C LYS A 221 -16.27 1.94 -6.24
N PRO A 222 -16.35 1.75 -7.58
CA PRO A 222 -17.09 2.68 -8.41
C PRO A 222 -18.53 2.79 -7.90
N GLY A 223 -18.94 3.97 -7.44
CA GLY A 223 -20.34 4.27 -7.10
C GLY A 223 -20.67 4.54 -5.62
N THR A 224 -19.71 4.53 -4.69
CA THR A 224 -19.94 5.08 -3.33
C THR A 224 -19.26 6.43 -3.21
N GLU A 225 -20.02 7.52 -3.19
CA GLU A 225 -19.53 8.91 -3.20
C GLU A 225 -18.72 9.29 -1.94
N GLU A 226 -18.71 8.47 -0.89
CA GLU A 226 -18.19 8.94 0.40
C GLU A 226 -16.74 8.58 0.76
N HIS A 227 -16.07 7.58 0.18
CA HIS A 227 -14.68 7.23 0.58
C HIS A 227 -13.86 6.59 -0.56
N ASN A 228 -13.58 7.32 -1.64
CA ASN A 228 -12.87 6.76 -2.81
C ASN A 228 -11.85 7.74 -3.43
N ASN A 229 -10.76 8.08 -2.73
CA ASN A 229 -9.71 8.94 -3.29
C ASN A 229 -8.36 8.23 -3.56
N TYR A 230 -8.29 6.91 -3.45
CA TYR A 230 -7.08 6.16 -3.80
C TYR A 230 -7.08 5.68 -5.25
N ASN A 231 -7.10 6.62 -6.20
CA ASN A 231 -6.74 6.29 -7.58
C ASN A 231 -5.22 6.06 -7.63
N MET A 232 -4.80 4.80 -7.71
CA MET A 232 -3.38 4.42 -7.83
C MET A 232 -2.79 4.72 -9.23
N TYR A 233 -3.61 5.15 -10.18
CA TYR A 233 -3.23 5.28 -11.59
C TYR A 233 -2.11 6.28 -11.89
N ASN A 234 -1.73 7.14 -10.93
CA ASN A 234 -0.60 8.08 -11.03
C ASN A 234 0.40 7.94 -9.86
N ALA A 235 0.51 6.75 -9.27
CA ALA A 235 1.54 6.46 -8.29
C ALA A 235 2.93 6.57 -8.94
N SER A 236 3.69 7.63 -8.66
CA SER A 236 5.11 7.66 -8.98
C SER A 236 5.87 6.88 -7.91
N MET A 237 6.02 5.57 -8.10
CA MET A 237 6.86 4.74 -7.25
C MET A 237 8.33 5.00 -7.57
N ILE A 238 9.06 5.55 -6.60
CA ILE A 238 10.52 5.64 -6.63
C ILE A 238 11.01 4.66 -5.58
N ILE A 239 11.68 3.60 -6.01
CA ILE A 239 12.30 2.62 -5.12
C ILE A 239 13.81 2.81 -5.19
N SER A 240 14.32 3.68 -4.33
CA SER A 240 15.73 4.07 -4.18
C SER A 240 16.57 3.06 -3.42
#